data_AF-A0A924VW85-F1
#
_entry.id   AF-A0A924VW85-F1
#
_cell.length_a   1.000
_cell.length_b   1.000
_cell.length_c   1.000
_cell.angle_alpha   90.00
_cell.angle_beta   90.00
_cell.angle_gamma   90.00
#
_symmetry.space_group_name_H-M   'P 1'
#
loop_
_entity.id
_entity.type
_entity.pdbx_description
1 polymer ?
#
loop_
_entity_poly.entity_id
_entity_poly.type
_entity_poly.pdbx_seq_one_letter_code
_entity_poly.pdbx_strand_id
1 'polypeptide(L)' 'MDQFINGYRDPQDVKHISICMVCRTEIYPRELIYRMRGGLLHEECLLAYAQWYFKTAFEKAN' A
#
# COMPACT_ATOMS: atom_id res chain seq x y z
N MET A 1 6.90 -43.43 3.40
CA MET A 1 8.07 -42.69 2.87
C MET A 1 7.95 -41.27 3.36
N ASP A 2 8.72 -40.95 4.39
CA ASP A 2 8.84 -39.61 4.96
C ASP A 2 9.71 -38.70 4.08
N GLN A 3 9.30 -37.43 4.04
CA GLN A 3 10.12 -36.20 4.01
C GLN A 3 11.13 -36.03 2.87
N PHE A 4 10.93 -34.99 2.05
CA PHE A 4 11.82 -33.82 1.99
C PHE A 4 11.21 -32.73 1.10
N ILE A 5 10.93 -31.60 1.75
CA ILE A 5 10.49 -30.33 1.20
C ILE A 5 11.71 -29.68 0.54
N ASN A 6 11.57 -29.14 -0.67
CA ASN A 6 12.22 -27.89 -1.06
C ASN A 6 11.50 -27.31 -2.28
N GLY A 7 10.34 -26.68 -2.00
CA GLY A 7 9.80 -25.67 -2.88
C GLY A 7 10.81 -24.53 -2.95
N TYR A 8 11.53 -24.44 -4.05
CA TYR A 8 12.29 -23.25 -4.37
C TYR A 8 11.30 -22.09 -4.39
N ARG A 9 11.30 -21.24 -3.36
CA ARG A 9 10.62 -19.95 -3.44
C ARG A 9 11.30 -19.21 -4.58
N ASP A 10 10.53 -18.90 -5.62
CA ASP A 10 10.99 -18.03 -6.69
C ASP A 10 11.44 -16.71 -6.04
N PRO A 11 12.67 -16.23 -6.28
CA PRO A 11 13.13 -14.93 -5.79
C PRO A 11 12.23 -13.76 -6.24
N GLN A 12 11.40 -13.96 -7.26
CA GLN A 12 10.41 -13.01 -7.77
C GLN A 12 9.11 -12.98 -6.95
N ASP A 13 8.91 -13.91 -6.01
CA ASP A 13 7.70 -14.00 -5.19
C ASP A 13 7.83 -13.14 -3.92
N VAL A 14 8.15 -11.86 -4.10
CA VAL A 14 8.17 -10.89 -3.01
C VAL A 14 6.73 -10.62 -2.60
N LYS A 15 6.32 -11.15 -1.45
CA LYS A 15 5.00 -10.86 -0.90
C LYS A 15 4.85 -9.36 -0.65
N HIS A 16 3.74 -8.80 -1.13
CA HIS A 16 3.35 -7.45 -0.78
C HIS A 16 3.10 -7.35 0.74
N ILE A 17 3.35 -6.17 1.31
CA ILE A 17 3.20 -5.90 2.74
C ILE A 17 1.85 -5.26 3.08
N SER A 18 1.18 -4.66 2.09
CA SER A 18 -0.12 -4.01 2.24
C SER A 18 -0.74 -3.72 0.87
N ILE A 19 -1.95 -3.18 0.87
CA ILE A 19 -2.60 -2.54 -0.29
C ILE A 19 -2.64 -1.03 -0.04
N CYS A 20 -2.37 -0.23 -1.07
CA CYS A 20 -2.49 1.23 -1.02
C CYS A 20 -3.95 1.65 -0.88
N MET A 21 -4.23 2.52 0.08
CA MET A 21 -5.61 2.97 0.34
C MET A 21 -6.20 3.86 -0.77
N VAL A 22 -5.36 4.44 -1.63
CA VAL A 22 -5.77 5.37 -2.70
C VAL A 22 -5.98 4.65 -4.02
N CYS A 23 -4.91 4.07 -4.59
CA CYS A 23 -4.96 3.42 -5.91
C CYS A 23 -5.39 1.94 -5.87
N ARG A 24 -5.50 1.35 -4.66
CA ARG A 24 -5.93 -0.04 -4.43
C ARG A 24 -4.98 -1.11 -4.99
N THR A 25 -3.73 -0.75 -5.33
CA THR A 25 -2.69 -1.69 -5.76
C THR A 25 -1.79 -2.13 -4.61
N GLU A 26 -1.02 -3.20 -4.82
CA GLU A 26 -0.09 -3.73 -3.83
C GLU A 26 1.02 -2.75 -3.46
N ILE A 27 1.48 -2.84 -2.20
CA ILE A 27 2.68 -2.17 -1.70
C ILE A 27 3.74 -3.24 -1.43
N TYR A 28 4.90 -3.11 -2.03
CA TYR A 28 6.01 -4.04 -1.87
C TYR A 28 7.07 -3.55 -0.86
N PRO A 29 7.87 -4.45 -0.28
CA PRO A 29 9.00 -4.07 0.55
C PRO A 29 9.94 -3.09 -0.16
N ARG A 30 10.45 -2.10 0.58
CA ARG A 30 11.37 -1.04 0.11
C ARG A 30 10.75 0.04 -0.78
N GLU A 31 9.47 -0.04 -1.10
CA GLU A 31 8.76 1.11 -1.67
C GLU A 31 8.69 2.26 -0.67
N LEU A 32 8.76 3.49 -1.18
CA LEU A 32 8.55 4.68 -0.36
C LEU A 32 7.05 4.83 -0.08
N ILE A 33 6.69 4.80 1.20
CA ILE A 33 5.31 4.81 1.66
C ILE A 33 5.08 5.85 2.73
N TYR A 34 3.84 6.36 2.76
CA TYR A 34 3.34 7.23 3.82
C TYR A 34 2.28 6.51 4.63
N ARG A 35 2.33 6.72 5.96
CA ARG A 35 1.32 6.24 6.88
C ARG A 35 0.38 7.37 7.25
N MET A 36 -0.88 7.23 6.89
CA MET A 36 -1.93 8.17 7.23
C MET A 36 -2.93 7.55 8.21
N ARG A 37 -3.78 8.39 8.81
CA ARG A 37 -4.89 7.90 9.64
C ARG A 37 -5.90 7.18 8.76
N GLY A 38 -5.78 5.85 8.68
CA GLY A 38 -6.67 4.99 7.89
C GLY A 38 -5.94 4.01 6.96
N GLY A 39 -4.62 4.12 6.79
CA GLY A 39 -3.90 3.15 5.95
C GLY A 39 -2.50 3.59 5.51
N LEU A 40 -1.95 2.79 4.61
CA LEU A 40 -0.70 3.07 3.90
C LEU A 40 -1.01 3.53 2.48
N LEU A 41 -0.15 4.38 1.93
CA LEU A 41 -0.24 4.84 0.55
C LEU A 41 1.15 4.99 -0.07
N HIS A 42 1.23 4.79 -1.39
CA HIS A 42 2.44 5.07 -2.18
C HIS A 42 2.76 6.56 -2.19
N GLU A 43 4.03 6.93 -2.31
CA GLU A 43 4.45 8.33 -2.49
C GLU A 43 3.67 9.07 -3.58
N GLU A 44 3.52 8.46 -4.76
CA GLU A 44 2.77 9.03 -5.89
C GLU A 44 1.28 9.26 -5.59
N CYS A 45 0.71 8.53 -4.64
CA CYS A 45 -0.68 8.67 -4.22
C CYS A 45 -0.89 9.77 -3.18
N LEU A 46 0.18 10.36 -2.63
CA LEU A 46 0.09 11.34 -1.54
C LEU A 46 -0.65 12.61 -1.96
N LEU A 47 -0.34 13.13 -3.15
CA LEU A 47 -0.96 14.35 -3.66
C LEU A 47 -2.48 14.17 -3.87
N ALA A 48 -2.88 13.04 -4.46
CA ALA A 48 -4.28 12.72 -4.68
C ALA A 48 -5.05 12.58 -3.35
N TYR A 49 -4.45 11.92 -2.36
CA TYR A 49 -5.02 11.82 -1.02
C TYR A 49 -5.20 13.20 -0.37
N ALA A 50 -4.18 14.05 -0.43
CA ALA A 50 -4.24 15.39 0.16
C ALA A 50 -5.34 16.25 -0.48
N GLN A 51 -5.43 16.26 -1.82
CA GLN A 51 -6.47 16.99 -2.54
C GLN A 51 -7.87 16.54 -2.14
N TRP A 52 -8.11 15.23 -2.09
CA TRP A 52 -9.39 14.68 -1.64
C TRP A 52 -9.71 15.07 -0.20
N TYR A 53 -8.74 14.89 0.71
CA TYR A 53 -8.91 15.19 2.13
C TYR A 53 -9.30 16.66 2.37
N PHE A 54 -8.59 17.61 1.74
CA PHE A 54 -8.88 19.03 1.90
C PHE A 54 -10.19 19.44 1.23
N LYS A 55 -10.52 18.88 0.07
CA LYS A 55 -11.81 19.11 -0.58
C LYS A 55 -12.96 18.70 0.33
N THR A 56 -12.93 17.48 0.87
CA THR A 56 -13.98 16.98 1.75
C THR A 56 -14.03 17.74 3.08
N ALA A 57 -12.89 18.20 3.61
CA ALA A 57 -12.87 19.03 4.81
C ALA A 57 -13.55 20.39 4.57
N PHE A 58 -13.32 21.02 3.43
CA PHE A 58 -13.94 22.29 3.06
C PHE A 58 -15.46 22.16 2.84
N GLU A 59 -15.89 21.08 2.18
CA GLU A 59 -17.32 20.78 1.97
C GLU A 59 -18.07 20.50 3.29
N LYS A 60 -17.39 19.98 4.32
CA LYS A 60 -18.00 19.73 5.64
C LYS A 60 -18.04 20.96 6.55
N ALA A 61 -17.25 21.97 6.24
CA ALA A 61 -17.17 23.20 7.04
C ALA A 61 -18.18 24.27 6.59
N ASN A 62 -18.78 24.11 5.40
CA ASN A 62 -19.83 24.96 4.85
C ASN A 62 -21.17 24.21 4.84
#